data_AF-A0A158Q3Q7-F1
#
_entry.id   AF-A0A158Q3Q7-F1
#
_cell.length_a   1.000
_cell.length_b   1.000
_cell.length_c   1.000
_cell.angle_alpha   90.00
_cell.angle_beta   90.00
_cell.angle_gamma   90.00
#
_symmetry.space_group_name_H-M   'P 1'
#
loop_
_entity.id
_entity.type
_entity.pdbx_description
1 polymer ?
#
loop_
_entity_poly.entity_id
_entity_poly.type
_entity_poly.pdbx_seq_one_letter_code
_entity_poly.pdbx_strand_id
1 'polypeptide(L)'
;MRFVRGRSNSEFELKCFKTIKPFVIKFILAESIIVIGEIKERLYISEPNQIYAIECGNYEITRYLSMKLLKISSFSLSKTFNVANTAHFLQKQISALNNNINCVICRLCTSLATDYWIATIYWIQNIFRHLQSMAALQSDCALARDMKEELEMFHLKVFAFKYRLAAICDVAFPSPSDVLSKISVETLRNLGTFGSVAICSLHLYFISKYQFKMFVL
;
A
#
# COMPACT_ATOMS: atom_id res chain seq x y z
N MET A 1 -18.98 17.91 4.35
CA MET A 1 -18.95 16.52 4.88
C MET A 1 -18.69 16.59 6.38
N ARG A 2 -19.36 15.79 7.21
CA ARG A 2 -19.00 15.66 8.64
C ARG A 2 -18.51 14.25 8.90
N PHE A 3 -17.50 14.14 9.74
CA PHE A 3 -17.04 12.86 10.28
C PHE A 3 -17.72 12.60 11.61
N VAL A 4 -18.22 11.38 11.77
CA VAL A 4 -18.67 10.86 13.06
C VAL A 4 -17.85 9.61 13.35
N ARG A 5 -17.30 9.51 14.56
CA ARG A 5 -16.58 8.30 14.97
C ARG A 5 -17.59 7.16 15.12
N GLY A 6 -17.31 6.01 14.51
CA GLY A 6 -18.12 4.81 14.65
C GLY A 6 -18.04 4.22 16.06
N ARG A 7 -18.86 3.19 16.32
CA ARG A 7 -18.98 2.56 17.65
C ARG A 7 -17.72 1.80 18.08
N SER A 8 -16.92 1.34 17.13
CA SER A 8 -15.63 0.68 17.37
C SER A 8 -14.47 1.65 17.14
N ASN A 9 -13.31 1.41 17.78
CA ASN A 9 -12.16 2.32 17.69
C ASN A 9 -11.65 2.54 16.25
N SER A 10 -11.96 1.60 15.34
CA SER A 10 -11.49 1.55 13.95
C SER A 10 -12.53 1.95 12.89
N GLU A 11 -13.80 2.12 13.25
CA GLU A 11 -14.85 2.52 12.32
C GLU A 11 -15.02 4.03 12.25
N PHE A 12 -15.10 4.56 11.04
CA PHE A 12 -15.34 5.99 10.79
C PHE A 12 -16.48 6.19 9.81
N GLU A 13 -17.41 7.08 10.17
CA GLU A 13 -18.55 7.45 9.33
C GLU A 13 -18.27 8.74 8.59
N LEU A 14 -18.27 8.70 7.26
CA LEU A 14 -18.31 9.89 6.41
C LEU A 14 -19.77 10.21 6.06
N LYS A 15 -20.27 11.34 6.56
CA LYS A 15 -21.60 11.87 6.20
C LYS A 15 -21.46 12.91 5.09
N CYS A 16 -21.96 12.57 3.90
CA CYS A 16 -22.08 13.51 2.78
C CYS A 16 -23.46 14.19 2.82
N PHE A 17 -23.48 15.53 2.84
CA PHE A 17 -24.71 16.33 2.93
C PHE A 17 -25.12 16.96 1.60
N LYS A 18 -24.46 16.61 0.49
CA LYS A 18 -24.77 17.18 -0.84
C LYS A 18 -25.95 16.50 -1.54
N THR A 19 -26.50 15.42 -0.99
CA THR A 19 -27.63 14.67 -1.55
C THR A 19 -28.86 14.78 -0.65
N ILE A 20 -30.07 14.74 -1.24
CA ILE A 20 -31.38 14.83 -0.54
C ILE A 20 -31.48 13.82 0.62
N LYS A 21 -30.80 12.68 0.50
CA LYS A 21 -30.56 11.73 1.59
C LYS A 21 -29.07 11.69 1.91
N PRO A 22 -28.65 12.01 3.15
CA PRO A 22 -27.27 11.81 3.54
C PRO A 22 -26.96 10.32 3.53
N PHE A 23 -25.91 9.93 2.81
CA PHE A 23 -25.37 8.57 2.90
C PHE A 23 -24.23 8.55 3.91
N VAL A 24 -24.12 7.42 4.61
CA VAL A 24 -23.08 7.15 5.61
C VAL A 24 -22.23 6.03 5.07
N ILE A 25 -20.95 6.31 4.80
CA ILE A 25 -19.98 5.25 4.49
C ILE A 25 -19.19 4.96 5.76
N LYS A 26 -19.18 3.69 6.17
CA LYS A 26 -18.34 3.17 7.25
C LYS A 26 -17.05 2.62 6.69
N PHE A 27 -15.92 3.11 7.19
CA PHE A 27 -14.59 2.67 6.77
C PHE A 27 -13.86 1.97 7.93
N ILE A 28 -13.16 0.87 7.64
CA ILE A 28 -12.22 0.19 8.55
C ILE A 28 -10.82 0.76 8.29
N LEU A 29 -10.62 2.03 8.67
CA LEU A 29 -9.46 2.83 8.26
C LEU A 29 -8.09 2.21 8.60
N ALA A 30 -8.03 1.32 9.61
CA ALA A 30 -6.80 0.66 10.00
C ALA A 30 -6.19 -0.20 8.89
N GLU A 31 -7.04 -0.86 8.10
CA GLU A 31 -6.65 -1.76 7.01
C GLU A 31 -6.69 -1.06 5.65
N SER A 32 -7.33 0.10 5.55
CA SER A 32 -7.51 0.79 4.28
C SER A 32 -6.23 1.41 3.73
N ILE A 33 -6.11 1.41 2.41
CA ILE A 33 -5.15 2.23 1.68
C ILE A 33 -5.89 3.45 1.11
N ILE A 34 -5.39 4.63 1.45
CA ILE A 34 -5.96 5.93 1.10
C ILE A 34 -4.92 6.71 0.30
N VAL A 35 -5.24 7.06 -0.95
CA VAL A 35 -4.29 7.68 -1.88
C VAL A 35 -5.00 8.74 -2.71
N ILE A 36 -4.36 9.90 -2.88
CA ILE A 36 -4.81 10.92 -3.82
C ILE A 36 -4.42 10.52 -5.25
N GLY A 37 -5.38 10.61 -6.16
CA GLY A 37 -5.20 10.49 -7.60
C GLY A 37 -4.24 11.54 -8.16
N GLU A 38 -3.21 11.10 -8.88
CA GLU A 38 -2.41 12.02 -9.71
C GLU A 38 -3.27 12.64 -10.83
N ILE A 39 -4.29 11.91 -11.30
CA ILE A 39 -5.24 12.35 -12.33
C ILE A 39 -6.60 12.65 -11.68
N LYS A 40 -7.15 13.84 -11.96
CA LYS A 40 -8.40 14.40 -11.41
C LYS A 40 -8.41 14.64 -9.89
N GLU A 41 -7.30 14.40 -9.18
CA GLU A 41 -7.16 14.72 -7.75
C GLU A 41 -8.27 14.14 -6.87
N ARG A 42 -8.78 12.96 -7.28
CA ARG A 42 -9.78 12.21 -6.53
C ARG A 42 -9.13 11.48 -5.37
N LEU A 43 -9.83 11.39 -4.24
CA LEU A 43 -9.39 10.57 -3.14
C LEU A 43 -9.85 9.13 -3.37
N TYR A 44 -8.90 8.21 -3.49
CA TYR A 44 -9.19 6.78 -3.57
C TYR A 44 -9.01 6.14 -2.20
N ILE A 45 -9.98 5.32 -1.80
CA ILE A 45 -9.96 4.56 -0.55
C ILE A 45 -10.27 3.11 -0.89
N SER A 46 -9.36 2.19 -0.56
CA SER A 46 -9.60 0.75 -0.67
C SER A 46 -9.83 0.17 0.71
N GLU A 47 -10.95 -0.53 0.86
CA GLU A 47 -11.34 -1.36 2.00
C GLU A 47 -11.21 -2.84 1.61
N PRO A 48 -11.24 -3.78 2.58
CA PRO A 48 -11.15 -5.22 2.32
C PRO A 48 -12.05 -5.75 1.18
N ASN A 49 -13.21 -5.12 0.96
CA ASN A 49 -14.22 -5.61 0.01
C ASN A 49 -14.47 -4.69 -1.18
N GLN A 50 -13.94 -3.46 -1.19
CA GLN A 50 -14.33 -2.47 -2.21
C GLN A 50 -13.39 -1.28 -2.29
N ILE A 51 -13.47 -0.57 -3.43
CA ILE A 51 -12.73 0.66 -3.69
C ILE A 51 -13.73 1.80 -3.86
N TYR A 52 -13.46 2.93 -3.23
CA TYR A 52 -14.22 4.16 -3.35
C TYR A 52 -13.38 5.23 -4.03
N ALA A 53 -14.02 6.05 -4.86
CA ALA A 53 -13.45 7.28 -5.39
C ALA A 53 -14.30 8.45 -4.91
N ILE A 54 -13.67 9.41 -4.23
CA ILE A 54 -14.33 10.59 -3.66
C ILE A 54 -13.81 11.83 -4.39
N GLU A 55 -14.74 12.62 -4.93
CA GLU A 55 -14.44 13.89 -5.60
C GLU A 55 -14.82 15.05 -4.68
N CYS A 56 -13.83 15.88 -4.31
CA CYS A 56 -14.00 16.95 -3.32
C CYS A 56 -14.17 18.36 -3.91
N GLY A 57 -14.12 18.50 -5.24
CA GLY A 57 -14.32 19.76 -5.96
C GLY A 57 -13.04 20.59 -6.16
N ASN A 58 -12.02 20.46 -5.30
CA ASN A 58 -10.67 20.98 -5.54
C ASN A 58 -9.61 20.15 -4.79
N TYR A 59 -8.34 20.33 -5.17
CA TYR A 59 -7.19 19.65 -4.57
C TYR A 59 -7.08 19.87 -3.06
N GLU A 60 -7.26 21.10 -2.60
CA GLU A 60 -7.02 21.48 -1.19
C GLU A 60 -7.95 20.73 -0.25
N ILE A 61 -9.23 20.61 -0.61
CA ILE A 61 -10.21 19.84 0.16
C ILE A 61 -9.90 18.35 0.10
N THR A 62 -9.53 17.81 -1.07
CA THR A 62 -9.09 16.41 -1.20
C THR A 62 -7.90 16.13 -0.29
N ARG A 63 -6.86 16.99 -0.34
CA ARG A 63 -5.65 16.87 0.46
C ARG A 63 -5.96 16.95 1.95
N TYR A 64 -6.73 17.95 2.37
CA TYR A 64 -7.18 18.09 3.75
C TYR A 64 -7.94 16.85 4.25
N LEU A 65 -8.86 16.34 3.43
CA LEU A 65 -9.63 15.14 3.73
C LEU A 65 -8.73 13.91 3.89
N SER A 66 -7.81 13.71 2.94
CA SER A 66 -6.85 12.60 2.96
C SER A 66 -5.97 12.64 4.21
N MET A 67 -5.43 13.81 4.56
CA MET A 67 -4.57 13.99 5.73
C MET A 67 -5.34 13.69 7.01
N LYS A 68 -6.58 14.16 7.13
CA LYS A 68 -7.42 13.86 8.30
C LYS A 68 -7.67 12.36 8.45
N LEU A 69 -8.06 11.69 7.36
CA LEU A 69 -8.32 10.26 7.37
C LEU A 69 -7.07 9.44 7.72
N LEU A 70 -5.93 9.77 7.12
CA LEU A 70 -4.65 9.12 7.38
C LEU A 70 -4.15 9.35 8.81
N LYS A 71 -4.30 10.57 9.34
CA LYS A 71 -3.96 10.87 10.75
C LYS A 71 -4.82 10.03 11.69
N ILE A 72 -6.13 10.07 11.51
CA ILE A 72 -7.09 9.30 12.31
C ILE A 72 -6.78 7.79 12.26
N SER A 73 -6.55 7.24 11.07
CA SER A 73 -6.25 5.82 10.89
C SER A 73 -4.94 5.41 11.57
N SER A 74 -3.91 6.25 11.45
CA SER A 74 -2.59 6.00 12.04
C SER A 74 -2.61 6.12 13.57
N PHE A 75 -3.35 7.09 14.12
CA PHE A 75 -3.58 7.19 15.58
C PHE A 75 -4.36 6.00 16.11
N SER A 76 -5.39 5.54 15.38
CA SER A 76 -6.10 4.32 15.76
C SER A 76 -5.17 3.11 15.76
N LEU A 77 -4.32 2.97 14.75
CA LEU A 77 -3.40 1.85 14.62
C LEU A 77 -2.36 1.83 15.75
N SER A 78 -1.67 2.94 15.99
CA SER A 78 -0.67 3.05 17.08
C SER A 78 -1.28 2.78 18.46
N LYS A 79 -2.52 3.23 18.69
CA LYS A 79 -3.25 2.95 19.93
C LYS A 79 -3.55 1.46 20.12
N THR A 80 -3.91 0.73 19.06
CA THR A 80 -4.11 -0.73 19.12
C THR A 80 -2.84 -1.46 19.56
N PHE A 81 -1.66 -0.92 19.25
CA PHE A 81 -0.35 -1.48 19.64
C PHE A 81 0.24 -0.81 20.91
N ASN A 82 -0.53 -0.01 21.65
CA ASN A 82 -0.09 0.71 22.85
C ASN A 82 1.17 1.58 22.63
N VAL A 83 1.34 2.18 21.45
CA VAL A 83 2.47 3.07 21.16
C VAL A 83 2.00 4.53 21.19
N ALA A 84 2.62 5.35 22.03
CA ALA A 84 2.26 6.76 22.18
C ALA A 84 2.65 7.62 20.96
N ASN A 85 3.81 7.33 20.35
CA ASN A 85 4.31 8.07 19.19
C ASN A 85 3.99 7.34 17.88
N THR A 86 2.95 7.81 17.19
CA THR A 86 2.50 7.27 15.90
C THR A 86 3.57 7.33 14.82
N ALA A 87 4.34 8.41 14.73
CA ALA A 87 5.37 8.55 13.70
C ALA A 87 6.48 7.50 13.90
N HIS A 88 6.94 7.36 15.14
CA HIS A 88 7.93 6.34 15.52
C HIS A 88 7.40 4.92 15.26
N PHE A 89 6.13 4.65 15.59
CA PHE A 89 5.48 3.38 15.26
C PHE A 89 5.53 3.08 13.75
N LEU A 90 5.12 4.03 12.91
CA LEU A 90 5.11 3.87 11.46
C LEU A 90 6.53 3.66 10.91
N GLN A 91 7.53 4.38 11.41
CA GLN A 91 8.93 4.20 11.03
C GLN A 91 9.43 2.79 11.38
N LYS A 92 9.09 2.27 12.57
CA LYS A 92 9.44 0.91 12.98
C LYS A 92 8.82 -0.14 12.04
N GLN A 93 7.55 0.02 11.67
CA GLN A 93 6.89 -0.88 10.71
C GLN A 93 7.55 -0.82 9.32
N ILE A 94 7.95 0.37 8.85
CA ILE A 94 8.66 0.53 7.58
C ILE A 94 10.01 -0.20 7.62
N SER A 95 10.79 -0.04 8.69
CA SER A 95 12.09 -0.73 8.85
C SER A 95 11.93 -2.25 8.90
N ALA A 96 10.94 -2.76 9.64
CA ALA A 96 10.65 -4.19 9.69
C ALA A 96 10.29 -4.77 8.32
N LEU A 97 9.46 -4.06 7.55
CA LEU A 97 9.11 -4.48 6.19
C LEU A 97 10.30 -4.41 5.22
N ASN A 98 11.15 -3.39 5.33
CA ASN A 98 12.37 -3.32 4.52
C ASN A 98 13.32 -4.49 4.83
N ASN A 99 13.41 -4.92 6.09
CA ASN A 99 14.16 -6.13 6.44
C ASN A 99 13.54 -7.38 5.80
N ASN A 100 12.21 -7.52 5.83
CA ASN A 100 11.52 -8.64 5.15
C ASN A 100 11.75 -8.62 3.64
N ILE A 101 11.68 -7.44 3.00
CA ILE A 101 12.01 -7.25 1.58
C ILE A 101 13.44 -7.74 1.30
N ASN A 102 14.41 -7.31 2.10
CA ASN A 102 15.80 -7.73 1.95
C ASN A 102 15.95 -9.25 2.15
N CYS A 103 15.24 -9.85 3.11
CA CYS A 103 15.24 -11.29 3.31
C CYS A 103 14.66 -12.05 2.09
N VAL A 104 13.54 -11.60 1.52
CA VAL A 104 12.95 -12.21 0.32
C VAL A 104 13.88 -12.07 -0.88
N ILE A 105 14.48 -10.89 -1.06
CA ILE A 105 15.49 -10.66 -2.11
C ILE A 105 16.70 -11.58 -1.93
N CYS A 106 17.24 -11.71 -0.71
CA CYS A 106 18.34 -12.62 -0.42
C CYS A 106 17.97 -14.07 -0.75
N ARG A 107 16.76 -14.53 -0.36
CA ARG A 107 16.28 -15.88 -0.66
C ARG A 107 16.16 -16.13 -2.18
N LEU A 108 15.57 -15.18 -2.91
CA LEU A 108 15.49 -15.21 -4.37
C LEU A 108 16.88 -15.27 -5.01
N CYS A 109 17.82 -14.45 -4.54
CA CYS A 109 19.20 -14.48 -5.02
C CYS A 109 19.86 -15.83 -4.74
N THR A 110 19.69 -16.42 -3.55
CA THR A 110 20.27 -17.74 -3.23
C THR A 110 19.67 -18.88 -4.04
N SER A 111 18.36 -18.84 -4.34
CA SER A 111 17.72 -19.86 -5.17
C SER A 111 18.14 -19.77 -6.64
N LEU A 112 18.53 -18.57 -7.10
CA LEU A 112 18.98 -18.33 -8.47
C LEU A 112 20.50 -18.47 -8.63
N ALA A 113 21.26 -18.31 -7.55
CA ALA A 113 22.72 -18.36 -7.55
C ALA A 113 23.31 -19.78 -7.59
N THR A 114 22.48 -20.83 -7.60
CA THR A 114 22.99 -22.20 -7.79
C THR A 114 23.64 -22.40 -9.16
N ASP A 115 23.37 -21.54 -10.15
CA ASP A 115 23.90 -21.71 -11.51
C ASP A 115 24.97 -20.69 -11.93
N TYR A 116 25.14 -19.54 -11.25
CA TYR A 116 26.10 -18.50 -11.70
C TYR A 116 26.70 -17.68 -10.54
N TRP A 117 27.76 -18.22 -9.92
CA TRP A 117 28.54 -17.60 -8.84
C TRP A 117 29.23 -16.26 -9.19
N ILE A 118 29.23 -15.84 -10.45
CA ILE A 118 29.93 -14.64 -10.95
C ILE A 118 28.99 -13.43 -11.09
N ALA A 119 27.67 -13.64 -11.08
CA ALA A 119 26.71 -12.57 -11.31
C ALA A 119 26.41 -11.75 -10.02
N THR A 120 26.64 -12.32 -8.85
CA THR A 120 26.20 -11.82 -7.53
C THR A 120 26.67 -10.39 -7.19
N ILE A 121 27.82 -9.92 -7.70
CA ILE A 121 28.33 -8.58 -7.42
C ILE A 121 27.67 -7.51 -8.30
N TYR A 122 27.38 -7.83 -9.57
CA TYR A 122 26.66 -6.94 -10.49
C TYR A 122 25.15 -6.92 -10.23
N TRP A 123 24.62 -8.02 -9.70
CA TRP A 123 23.20 -8.17 -9.43
C TRP A 123 22.67 -7.20 -8.38
N ILE A 124 23.46 -6.91 -7.33
CA ILE A 124 23.04 -6.05 -6.20
C ILE A 124 22.57 -4.66 -6.66
N GLN A 125 23.10 -4.14 -7.76
CA GLN A 125 22.72 -2.81 -8.28
C GLN A 125 21.51 -2.82 -9.22
N ASN A 126 21.13 -3.97 -9.80
CA ASN A 126 20.08 -4.06 -10.84
C ASN A 126 18.99 -5.12 -10.55
N ILE A 127 18.91 -5.61 -9.30
CA ILE A 127 18.00 -6.68 -8.83
C ILE A 127 16.59 -6.59 -9.42
N PHE A 128 15.97 -5.40 -9.44
CA PHE A 128 14.59 -5.24 -9.90
C PHE A 128 14.38 -5.45 -11.40
N ARG A 129 15.28 -4.95 -12.25
CA ARG A 129 15.16 -5.11 -13.72
C ARG A 129 15.43 -6.54 -14.13
N HIS A 130 16.38 -7.21 -13.48
CA HIS A 130 16.71 -8.59 -13.82
C HIS A 130 15.74 -9.62 -13.23
N LEU A 131 15.12 -9.36 -12.08
CA LEU A 131 14.00 -10.19 -11.60
C LEU A 131 12.84 -10.21 -12.60
N GLN A 132 12.53 -9.08 -13.26
CA GLN A 132 11.49 -9.03 -14.29
C GLN A 132 11.88 -9.79 -15.57
N SER A 133 13.15 -9.75 -15.99
CA SER A 133 13.61 -10.51 -17.16
C SER A 133 13.75 -12.00 -16.89
N MET A 134 14.15 -12.40 -15.67
CA MET A 134 14.35 -13.81 -15.32
C MET A 134 13.07 -14.52 -14.91
N ALA A 135 12.10 -13.82 -14.30
CA ALA A 135 10.76 -14.37 -14.08
C ALA A 135 10.04 -14.70 -15.41
N ALA A 136 10.47 -14.09 -16.53
CA ALA A 136 10.01 -14.44 -17.87
C ALA A 136 10.73 -15.67 -18.48
N LEU A 137 11.86 -16.10 -17.90
CA LEU A 137 12.71 -17.20 -18.41
C LEU A 137 12.58 -18.52 -17.62
N GLN A 138 11.99 -18.50 -16.43
CA GLN A 138 11.68 -19.71 -15.65
C GLN A 138 10.21 -19.73 -15.24
N SER A 139 9.40 -20.46 -16.01
CA SER A 139 8.01 -20.80 -15.67
C SER A 139 7.88 -21.77 -14.48
N ASP A 140 9.00 -22.33 -13.99
CA ASP A 140 8.99 -23.64 -13.32
C ASP A 140 9.34 -23.63 -11.82
N CYS A 141 9.44 -22.47 -11.17
CA CYS A 141 9.57 -22.45 -9.71
C CYS A 141 8.38 -21.73 -9.09
N ALA A 142 7.35 -22.49 -8.69
CA ALA A 142 6.21 -21.97 -7.92
C ALA A 142 6.68 -21.09 -6.74
N LEU A 143 7.79 -21.48 -6.11
CA LEU A 143 8.46 -20.71 -5.06
C LEU A 143 8.88 -19.30 -5.49
N ALA A 144 9.45 -19.14 -6.69
CA ALA A 144 9.87 -17.82 -7.19
C ALA A 144 8.67 -16.92 -7.48
N ARG A 145 7.55 -17.50 -7.93
CA ARG A 145 6.28 -16.77 -8.12
C ARG A 145 5.70 -16.31 -6.79
N ASP A 146 5.67 -17.19 -5.79
CA ASP A 146 5.18 -16.85 -4.44
C ASP A 146 6.04 -15.77 -3.78
N MET A 147 7.37 -15.88 -3.88
CA MET A 147 8.30 -14.86 -3.37
C MET A 147 8.17 -13.52 -4.09
N LYS A 148 7.92 -13.52 -5.40
CA LYS A 148 7.69 -12.31 -6.19
C LYS A 148 6.42 -11.59 -5.72
N GLU A 149 5.33 -12.32 -5.52
CA GLU A 149 4.07 -11.74 -5.03
C GLU A 149 4.18 -11.26 -3.57
N GLU A 150 4.91 -11.98 -2.73
CA GLU A 150 5.24 -11.55 -1.37
C GLU A 150 6.04 -10.23 -1.38
N LEU A 151 7.02 -10.11 -2.29
CA LEU A 151 7.81 -8.89 -2.47
C LEU A 151 6.94 -7.71 -2.91
N GLU A 152 6.06 -7.91 -3.89
CA GLU A 152 5.09 -6.90 -4.33
C GLU A 152 4.16 -6.45 -3.19
N MET A 153 3.67 -7.41 -2.39
CA MET A 153 2.86 -7.15 -1.21
C MET A 153 3.61 -6.28 -0.18
N PHE A 154 4.88 -6.59 0.11
CA PHE A 154 5.67 -5.79 1.04
C PHE A 154 5.93 -4.38 0.52
N HIS A 155 6.18 -4.21 -0.79
CA HIS A 155 6.30 -2.88 -1.38
C HIS A 155 5.02 -2.06 -1.25
N LEU A 156 3.84 -2.67 -1.43
CA LEU A 156 2.57 -2.00 -1.17
C LEU A 156 2.42 -1.58 0.30
N LYS A 157 2.75 -2.45 1.26
CA LYS A 157 2.70 -2.11 2.70
C LYS A 157 3.64 -0.96 3.04
N VAL A 158 4.88 -0.98 2.54
CA VAL A 158 5.85 0.10 2.74
C VAL A 158 5.32 1.41 2.17
N PHE A 159 4.75 1.38 0.96
CA PHE A 159 4.13 2.56 0.36
C PHE A 159 3.00 3.11 1.24
N ALA A 160 2.08 2.26 1.68
CA ALA A 160 0.96 2.67 2.51
C ALA A 160 1.41 3.27 3.86
N PHE A 161 2.45 2.70 4.49
CA PHE A 161 3.02 3.27 5.71
C PHE A 161 3.76 4.59 5.46
N LYS A 162 4.51 4.72 4.36
CA LYS A 162 5.14 6.00 3.97
C LYS A 162 4.09 7.08 3.70
N TYR A 163 2.98 6.72 3.06
CA TYR A 163 1.87 7.64 2.80
C TYR A 163 1.23 8.14 4.10
N ARG A 164 1.00 7.22 5.05
CA ARG A 164 0.53 7.56 6.42
C ARG A 164 1.54 8.45 7.16
N LEU A 165 2.82 8.11 7.11
CA LEU A 165 3.89 8.88 7.76
C LEU A 165 3.98 10.30 7.19
N ALA A 166 3.85 10.45 5.86
CA ALA A 166 3.83 11.75 5.21
C ALA A 166 2.68 12.64 5.72
N ALA A 167 1.49 12.07 5.93
CA ALA A 167 0.37 12.79 6.52
C ALA A 167 0.62 13.18 8.00
N ILE A 168 1.24 12.30 8.80
CA ILE A 168 1.58 12.60 10.21
C ILE A 168 2.61 13.74 10.30
N CYS A 169 3.67 13.67 9.50
CA CYS A 169 4.79 14.61 9.51
C CYS A 169 4.55 15.88 8.68
N ASP A 170 3.41 15.97 7.99
CA ASP A 170 3.05 17.07 7.08
C ASP A 170 4.10 17.34 5.99
N VAL A 171 4.54 16.26 5.33
CA VAL A 171 5.49 16.30 4.21
C VAL A 171 4.83 15.85 2.91
N ALA A 172 5.54 15.98 1.78
CA ALA A 172 5.05 15.51 0.50
C ALA A 172 4.75 14.00 0.50
N PHE A 173 3.65 13.60 -0.12
CA PHE A 173 3.29 12.20 -0.29
C PHE A 173 4.22 11.51 -1.29
N PRO A 174 4.60 10.23 -1.07
CA PRO A 174 5.33 9.46 -2.07
C PRO A 174 4.47 9.27 -3.33
N SER A 175 5.09 9.22 -4.51
CA SER A 175 4.34 9.01 -5.76
C SER A 175 3.87 7.55 -5.87
N PRO A 176 2.62 7.29 -6.28
CA PRO A 176 2.16 5.96 -6.69
C PRO A 176 3.10 5.27 -7.70
N SER A 177 3.76 6.04 -8.58
CA SER A 177 4.70 5.50 -9.56
C SER A 177 5.90 4.79 -8.91
N ASP A 178 6.33 5.22 -7.72
CA ASP A 178 7.46 4.64 -7.00
C ASP A 178 7.21 3.21 -6.53
N VAL A 179 5.94 2.86 -6.26
CA VAL A 179 5.55 1.49 -5.90
C VAL A 179 5.14 0.71 -7.14
N LEU A 180 4.41 1.31 -8.09
CA LEU A 180 3.98 0.63 -9.32
C LEU A 180 5.15 0.15 -10.18
N SER A 181 6.28 0.88 -10.19
CA SER A 181 7.53 0.44 -10.84
C SER A 181 8.15 -0.83 -10.23
N LYS A 182 7.74 -1.22 -9.02
CA LYS A 182 8.16 -2.45 -8.33
C LYS A 182 7.14 -3.60 -8.49
N ILE A 183 6.02 -3.35 -9.14
CA ILE A 183 4.99 -4.35 -9.42
C ILE A 183 5.23 -4.94 -10.80
N SER A 184 5.09 -6.25 -10.94
CA SER A 184 5.28 -6.90 -12.21
C SER A 184 4.21 -6.55 -13.22
N VAL A 185 4.59 -6.59 -14.49
CA VAL A 185 3.69 -6.36 -15.62
C VAL A 185 2.51 -7.33 -15.62
N GLU A 186 2.73 -8.57 -15.18
CA GLU A 186 1.68 -9.58 -15.03
C GLU A 186 0.61 -9.15 -14.01
N THR A 187 1.02 -8.76 -12.80
CA THR A 187 0.11 -8.24 -11.78
C THR A 187 -0.63 -7.00 -12.29
N LEU A 188 0.07 -6.04 -12.89
CA LEU A 188 -0.54 -4.82 -13.42
C LEU A 188 -1.54 -5.10 -14.55
N ARG A 189 -1.26 -6.07 -15.44
CA ARG A 189 -2.21 -6.50 -16.48
C ARG A 189 -3.48 -7.07 -15.88
N ASN A 190 -3.36 -7.87 -14.81
CA ASN A 190 -4.52 -8.44 -14.11
C ASN A 190 -5.38 -7.38 -13.43
N LEU A 191 -4.80 -6.25 -13.00
CA LEU A 191 -5.55 -5.16 -12.36
C LEU A 191 -6.38 -4.33 -13.34
N GLY A 192 -6.03 -4.31 -14.64
CA GLY A 192 -6.72 -3.52 -15.67
C GLY A 192 -6.82 -2.01 -15.38
N THR A 193 -6.05 -1.49 -14.43
CA THR A 193 -6.15 -0.12 -13.91
C THR A 193 -4.77 0.50 -13.75
N PHE A 194 -4.69 1.84 -13.80
CA PHE A 194 -3.43 2.61 -13.76
C PHE A 194 -3.45 3.70 -12.67
N GLY A 195 -2.26 4.21 -12.31
CA GLY A 195 -2.10 5.32 -11.36
C GLY A 195 -2.58 5.00 -9.94
N SER A 196 -3.12 5.99 -9.22
CA SER A 196 -3.60 5.79 -7.84
C SER A 196 -4.75 4.78 -7.72
N VAL A 197 -5.53 4.56 -8.78
CA VAL A 197 -6.54 3.50 -8.82
C VAL A 197 -5.87 2.14 -8.75
N ALA A 198 -4.76 1.95 -9.49
CA ALA A 198 -3.99 0.71 -9.47
C ALA A 198 -3.48 0.38 -8.07
N ILE A 199 -3.15 1.37 -7.23
CA ILE A 199 -2.77 1.12 -5.83
C ILE A 199 -3.91 0.50 -5.03
N CYS A 200 -5.11 1.05 -5.15
CA CYS A 200 -6.29 0.52 -4.47
C CYS A 200 -6.71 -0.84 -5.03
N SER A 201 -6.58 -1.05 -6.34
CA SER A 201 -6.81 -2.34 -6.99
C SER A 201 -5.80 -3.39 -6.53
N LEU A 202 -4.52 -3.01 -6.42
CA LEU A 202 -3.45 -3.87 -5.93
C LEU A 202 -3.67 -4.27 -4.47
N HIS A 203 -4.18 -3.35 -3.65
CA HIS A 203 -4.61 -3.65 -2.30
C HIS A 203 -5.68 -4.74 -2.29
N LEU A 204 -6.75 -4.55 -3.06
CA LEU A 204 -7.86 -5.50 -3.14
C LEU A 204 -7.40 -6.88 -3.67
N TYR A 205 -6.48 -6.88 -4.63
CA TYR A 205 -5.83 -8.08 -5.16
C TYR A 205 -5.09 -8.86 -4.06
N PHE A 206 -4.29 -8.19 -3.23
CA PHE A 206 -3.57 -8.88 -2.16
C PHE A 206 -4.47 -9.27 -0.98
N ILE A 207 -5.54 -8.52 -0.71
CA ILE A 207 -6.54 -8.92 0.29
C ILE A 207 -7.17 -10.25 -0.11
N SER A 208 -7.61 -10.37 -1.36
CA SER A 208 -8.29 -11.58 -1.84
C SER A 208 -7.36 -12.79 -1.91
N LYS A 209 -6.08 -12.58 -2.24
CA LYS A 209 -5.11 -13.67 -2.43
C LYS A 209 -4.34 -14.09 -1.16
N TYR A 210 -3.96 -13.13 -0.30
CA TYR A 210 -3.01 -13.37 0.81
C TYR A 210 -3.53 -12.95 2.19
N GLN A 211 -4.82 -12.62 2.33
CA GLN A 211 -5.36 -12.04 3.57
C GLN A 211 -4.53 -10.83 4.02
N PHE A 212 -4.24 -9.92 3.08
CA PHE A 212 -3.43 -8.74 3.33
C PHE A 212 -3.86 -8.00 4.60
N LYS A 213 -2.99 -7.99 5.61
CA LYS A 213 -3.12 -7.18 6.82
C LYS A 213 -2.06 -6.10 6.81
N MET A 214 -2.47 -4.86 7.05
CA MET A 214 -1.56 -3.71 7.11
C MET A 214 -0.51 -3.86 8.22
N PHE A 215 -0.83 -4.54 9.32
CA PHE A 215 0.10 -4.77 10.43
C PHE A 215 0.93 -6.03 10.24
N VAL A 216 2.17 -5.97 10.71
CA VAL A 216 3.07 -7.13 10.88
C VAL A 216 2.93 -7.53 12.35
N LEU A 217 2.52 -8.78 12.61
CA LEU A 217 2.58 -9.38 13.96
C LEU A 217 4.02 -9.78 14.27
#